data_AF-A0A1H9FDP8-F1
#
_entry.id   AF-A0A1H9FDP8-F1
#
_cell.length_a   1.000
_cell.length_b   1.000
_cell.length_c   1.000
_cell.angle_alpha   90.00
_cell.angle_beta   90.00
_cell.angle_gamma   90.00
#
_symmetry.space_group_name_H-M   'P 1'
#
loop_
_entity.id
_entity.type
_entity.pdbx_description
1 polymer ?
#
loop_
_entity_poly.entity_id
_entity_poly.type
_entity_poly.pdbx_seq_one_letter_code
_entity_poly.pdbx_strand_id
1 'polypeptide(L)'
;MMLGPVNYIDEIKDYSFEELIKEREELEGYLKELEEVAFDKDKKDPSWKICPQPDVQYQMNLEYLAELCRFIKEKYSKEFVWGEEDEEE
;
A
#
# COMPACT_ATOMS: atom_id res chain seq x y z
N MET A 1 13.07 3.11 9.60
CA MET A 1 13.67 2.69 8.32
C MET A 1 12.48 2.39 7.43
N MET A 2 12.21 3.20 6.41
CA MET A 2 11.13 2.87 5.46
C MET A 2 11.57 1.65 4.66
N LEU A 3 10.68 0.67 4.52
CA LEU A 3 10.93 -0.55 3.76
C LEU A 3 11.04 -0.22 2.26
N GLY A 4 11.58 -1.14 1.45
CA GLY A 4 11.41 -1.06 0.00
C GLY A 4 10.05 -1.61 -0.41
N PRO A 5 9.48 -1.21 -1.57
CA PRO A 5 8.17 -1.67 -2.04
C PRO A 5 8.06 -3.19 -2.19
N VAL A 6 9.17 -3.86 -2.52
CA VAL A 6 9.23 -5.33 -2.59
C VAL A 6 9.09 -5.97 -1.21
N ASN A 7 9.65 -5.35 -0.17
CA ASN A 7 9.56 -5.87 1.19
C ASN A 7 8.19 -5.61 1.82
N TYR A 8 7.42 -4.65 1.30
CA TYR A 8 6.10 -4.31 1.82
C TYR A 8 5.12 -5.48 1.69
N ILE A 9 5.06 -6.13 0.52
CA ILE A 9 4.18 -7.30 0.33
C ILE A 9 4.60 -8.48 1.21
N ASP A 10 5.91 -8.68 1.41
CA ASP A 10 6.42 -9.75 2.27
C ASP A 10 5.96 -9.64 3.72
N GLU A 11 5.70 -8.42 4.22
CA GLU A 11 5.18 -8.19 5.57
C GLU A 11 3.70 -8.50 5.72
N ILE A 12 2.93 -8.41 4.64
CA ILE A 12 1.46 -8.53 4.64
C ILE A 12 0.95 -9.77 3.90
N LYS A 13 1.83 -10.61 3.34
CA LYS A 13 1.46 -11.78 2.53
C LYS A 13 0.52 -12.76 3.26
N ASP A 14 0.67 -12.86 4.58
CA ASP A 14 -0.08 -13.77 5.44
C ASP A 14 -1.41 -13.16 5.94
N TYR A 15 -1.70 -11.90 5.60
CA TYR A 15 -2.94 -11.22 6.00
C TYR A 15 -4.14 -11.89 5.34
N SER A 16 -5.25 -12.03 6.07
CA SER A 16 -6.54 -12.39 5.49
C SER A 16 -7.00 -11.37 4.45
N PHE A 17 -7.97 -11.75 3.61
CA PHE A 17 -8.50 -10.83 2.61
C PHE A 17 -9.09 -9.55 3.24
N GLU A 18 -9.79 -9.67 4.37
CA GLU A 18 -10.32 -8.52 5.12
C GLU A 18 -9.22 -7.59 5.63
N GLU A 19 -8.12 -8.16 6.16
CA GLU A 19 -6.96 -7.39 6.60
C GLU A 19 -6.27 -6.66 5.44
N LEU A 20 -6.20 -7.27 4.25
CA LEU A 20 -5.66 -6.59 3.06
C LEU A 20 -6.55 -5.43 2.59
N ILE A 21 -7.87 -5.56 2.67
CA ILE A 21 -8.79 -4.45 2.37
C ILE A 21 -8.59 -3.31 3.36
N LYS A 22 -8.44 -3.63 4.65
CA LYS A 22 -8.19 -2.63 5.68
C LYS A 22 -6.84 -1.93 5.48
N GLU A 23 -5.78 -2.69 5.20
CA GLU A 23 -4.46 -2.14 4.86
C GLU A 23 -4.54 -1.16 3.68
N ARG A 24 -5.33 -1.49 2.64
CA ARG A 24 -5.55 -0.60 1.50
C ARG A 24 -6.23 0.70 1.93
N GLU A 25 -7.26 0.63 2.76
CA GLU A 25 -7.97 1.81 3.25
C GLU A 25 -7.08 2.70 4.13
N GLU A 26 -6.24 2.10 4.98
CA GLU A 26 -5.27 2.83 5.81
C GLU A 26 -4.23 3.53 4.93
N LEU A 27 -3.70 2.84 3.91
CA LEU A 27 -2.73 3.40 2.99
C LEU A 27 -3.31 4.54 2.13
N GLU A 28 -4.56 4.40 1.65
CA GLU A 28 -5.28 5.48 0.97
C GLU A 28 -5.54 6.68 1.89
N GLY A 29 -5.82 6.44 3.17
CA GLY A 29 -5.95 7.50 4.18
C GLY A 29 -4.64 8.27 4.34
N TYR A 30 -3.54 7.55 4.50
CA TYR A 30 -2.21 8.15 4.65
C TYR A 30 -1.78 8.94 3.40
N LEU A 31 -2.10 8.44 2.21
CA LEU A 31 -1.86 9.17 0.96
C LEU A 31 -2.62 10.49 0.93
N LYS A 32 -3.89 10.54 1.37
CA LYS A 32 -4.65 11.80 1.43
C LYS A 32 -4.02 12.81 2.38
N GLU A 33 -3.57 12.36 3.55
CA GLU A 33 -2.84 13.24 4.50
C GLU A 33 -1.56 13.79 3.87
N LEU A 34 -0.82 12.94 3.15
CA LEU A 34 0.36 13.37 2.42
C LEU A 34 0.02 14.33 1.28
N GLU A 35 -1.10 14.18 0.58
CA GLU A 35 -1.51 15.09 -0.50
C GLU A 35 -1.74 16.52 0.00
N GLU A 36 -2.35 16.67 1.18
CA GLU A 36 -2.57 17.99 1.80
C GLU A 36 -1.25 18.75 2.03
N VAL A 37 -0.18 18.01 2.33
CA VAL A 37 1.13 18.57 2.69
C VAL A 37 2.12 18.61 1.52
N ALA A 38 2.18 17.53 0.74
CA ALA A 38 3.11 17.35 -0.37
C ALA A 38 2.75 18.25 -1.56
N PHE A 39 1.46 18.58 -1.73
CA PHE A 39 1.00 19.43 -2.84
C PHE A 39 1.00 20.92 -2.47
N ASP A 40 1.28 21.27 -1.21
CA ASP A 40 1.54 22.65 -0.82
C ASP A 40 2.84 23.15 -1.47
N LYS A 41 2.70 24.14 -2.36
CA LYS A 41 3.82 24.76 -3.08
C LYS A 41 4.76 25.52 -2.16
N ASP A 42 4.25 26.04 -1.05
CA ASP A 42 5.04 26.83 -0.11
C ASP A 42 5.90 25.96 0.81
N LYS A 43 5.60 24.65 0.91
CA LYS A 43 6.35 23.66 1.70
C LYS A 43 6.66 24.12 3.13
N LYS A 44 5.70 24.82 3.75
CA LYS A 44 5.87 25.43 5.09
C LYS A 44 5.69 24.43 6.23
N ASP A 45 5.04 23.31 5.97
CA ASP A 45 4.79 22.30 6.99
C ASP A 45 6.10 21.74 7.59
N PRO A 46 6.21 21.57 8.92
CA PRO A 46 7.41 21.05 9.57
C PRO A 46 7.87 19.69 9.04
N SER A 47 6.98 18.85 8.51
CA SER A 47 7.29 17.55 7.92
C SER A 47 8.30 17.63 6.78
N TRP A 48 8.38 18.76 6.06
CA TRP A 48 9.38 19.00 5.00
C TRP A 48 10.82 19.05 5.52
N LYS A 49 11.01 19.16 6.84
CA LYS A 49 12.34 19.10 7.50
C LYS A 49 12.71 17.69 7.95
N ILE A 50 11.79 16.74 7.85
CA ILE A 50 11.99 15.33 8.21
C ILE A 50 12.29 14.55 6.93
N CYS A 51 13.22 13.59 7.02
CA CYS A 51 13.58 12.72 5.90
C CYS A 51 13.02 11.31 6.14
N PRO A 52 12.37 10.67 5.15
CA PRO A 52 12.07 11.20 3.82
C PRO A 52 11.05 12.34 3.85
N GLN A 53 11.11 13.25 2.87
CA GLN A 53 10.20 14.38 2.76
C GLN A 53 8.79 13.93 2.30
N PRO A 54 7.74 14.72 2.55
CA PRO A 54 6.36 14.34 2.22
C PRO A 54 6.14 13.92 0.76
N ASP A 55 6.82 14.55 -0.20
CA ASP A 55 6.75 14.17 -1.62
C ASP A 55 7.37 12.81 -1.91
N VAL A 56 8.52 12.50 -1.30
CA VAL A 56 9.16 11.18 -1.39
C VAL A 56 8.29 10.13 -0.70
N GLN A 57 7.75 10.44 0.48
CA GLN A 57 6.81 9.57 1.19
C GLN A 57 5.60 9.26 0.33
N TYR A 58 5.02 10.27 -0.32
CA TYR A 58 3.87 10.10 -1.20
C TYR A 58 4.17 9.17 -2.37
N GLN A 59 5.30 9.38 -3.07
CA GLN A 59 5.72 8.51 -4.17
C GLN A 59 5.88 7.05 -3.72
N MET A 60 6.54 6.81 -2.58
CA MET A 60 6.73 5.46 -2.07
C MET A 60 5.41 4.79 -1.68
N ASN A 61 4.50 5.51 -1.02
CA ASN A 61 3.20 4.95 -0.63
C ASN A 61 2.29 4.67 -1.83
N LEU A 62 2.42 5.43 -2.92
CA LEU A 62 1.76 5.10 -4.19
C LEU A 62 2.29 3.78 -4.77
N GLU A 63 3.60 3.53 -4.70
CA GLU A 63 4.18 2.26 -5.12
C GLU A 63 3.67 1.09 -4.25
N TYR A 64 3.57 1.29 -2.93
CA TYR A 64 2.98 0.30 -2.03
C TYR A 64 1.52 0.00 -2.37
N LEU A 65 0.72 1.04 -2.65
CA LEU A 65 -0.69 0.88 -2.99
C LEU A 65 -0.86 0.13 -4.30
N ALA A 66 0.01 0.40 -5.29
CA ALA A 66 0.01 -0.31 -6.56
C ALA A 66 0.31 -1.81 -6.38
N GLU A 67 1.35 -2.14 -5.62
CA GLU A 67 1.70 -3.54 -5.32
C GLU A 67 0.63 -4.23 -4.47
N LEU A 68 0.04 -3.54 -3.49
CA LEU A 68 -1.06 -4.06 -2.68
C LEU A 68 -2.29 -4.39 -3.53
N CYS A 69 -2.69 -3.47 -4.42
CA CYS A 69 -3.80 -3.70 -5.33
C CYS A 69 -3.55 -4.90 -6.24
N ARG A 70 -2.30 -5.07 -6.71
CA ARG A 70 -1.90 -6.24 -7.49
C ARG A 70 -2.00 -7.53 -6.67
N PHE A 71 -1.49 -7.53 -5.45
CA PHE A 71 -1.54 -8.69 -4.56
C PHE A 71 -2.99 -9.07 -4.19
N ILE A 72 -3.82 -8.09 -3.85
CA ILE A 72 -5.26 -8.29 -3.57
C ILE A 72 -5.95 -8.92 -4.80
N LYS A 73 -5.67 -8.44 -6.00
CA LYS A 73 -6.24 -9.01 -7.23
C LYS A 73 -5.82 -10.48 -7.41
N GLU A 74 -4.54 -10.79 -7.20
CA GLU A 74 -4.01 -12.16 -7.32
C GLU A 74 -4.65 -13.08 -6.28
N LYS A 75 -4.71 -12.64 -5.01
CA LYS A 75 -5.35 -13.39 -3.92
C LYS A 75 -6.85 -13.58 -4.15
N TYR A 76 -7.56 -12.52 -4.56
CA TYR A 76 -8.98 -12.59 -4.90
C TYR A 76 -9.24 -13.61 -6.00
N SER A 77 -8.40 -13.60 -7.05
CA SER A 77 -8.51 -14.56 -8.13
C SER A 77 -8.35 -15.98 -7.57
N LYS A 78 -7.27 -16.25 -6.83
CA LYS A 78 -6.99 -17.58 -6.28
C LYS A 78 -8.09 -18.10 -5.34
N GLU A 79 -8.57 -17.27 -4.42
CA GLU A 79 -9.48 -17.69 -3.35
C GLU A 79 -10.95 -17.69 -3.77
N PHE A 80 -11.38 -16.76 -4.63
CA PHE A 80 -12.80 -16.53 -4.92
C PHE A 80 -13.19 -16.78 -6.38
N VAL A 81 -12.25 -16.71 -7.33
CA VAL A 81 -12.55 -16.91 -8.76
C VAL A 81 -12.21 -18.32 -9.21
N TRP A 82 -11.04 -18.82 -8.82
CA TRP A 82 -10.55 -20.16 -9.14
C TRP A 82 -10.92 -21.18 -8.05
N GLY A 83 -11.68 -20.73 -7.03
CA GLY A 83 -12.01 -21.40 -5.77
C GLY A 83 -11.56 -22.86 -5.71
N GLU A 84 -10.36 -23.09 -5.17
CA GLU A 84 -9.74 -24.41 -5.02
C GLU A 84 -10.21 -25.45 -6.07
N GLU A 85 -9.86 -25.26 -7.35
CA GLU A 85 -9.70 -26.41 -8.27
C GLU A 85 -8.45 -27.23 -7.85
N ASP A 86 -8.44 -27.70 -6.60
CA ASP A 86 -7.68 -28.87 -6.15
C ASP A 86 -8.70 -29.98 -5.83
N GLU A 87 -9.65 -30.21 -6.74
CA GLU A 87 -10.24 -31.53 -6.93
C GLU A 87 -9.79 -32.05 -8.31
N GLU A 88 -9.33 -33.30 -8.32
CA GLU A 88 -8.88 -34.14 -9.45
C GLU A 88 -7.36 -34.01 -9.79
N GLU A 89 -6.50 -35.02 -9.62
CA GLU A 89 -6.62 -36.46 -9.32
C GLU A 89 -5.24 -37.02 -8.86
#